data_AF-A0A8S3FIW7-F1
#
_entry.id   AF-A0A8S3FIW7-F1
#
_cell.length_a   1.000
_cell.length_b   1.000
_cell.length_c   1.000
_cell.angle_alpha   90.00
_cell.angle_beta   90.00
_cell.angle_gamma   90.00
#
_symmetry.space_group_name_H-M   'P 1'
#
loop_
_entity.id
_entity.type
_entity.pdbx_description
1 polymer ?
#
loop_
_entity_poly.entity_id
_entity_poly.type
_entity_poly.pdbx_seq_one_letter_code
_entity_poly.pdbx_strand_id
1 'polypeptide(L)'
;MAQAIIKKYSVSKQLPYKPNAVLMGRTGAGKTTLANKLCGTSHQSGAARGSVTQELFQNDVNCGSFPFAIIDTPGTDSAKESYKHAFLLRTVDSIK
;
A
#
# COMPACT_ATOMS: atom_id res chain seq x y z
N MET A 1 -22.43 -2.90 6.28
CA MET A 1 -21.59 -3.32 5.14
C MET A 1 -20.95 -2.07 4.54
N ALA A 2 -19.63 -1.95 4.52
CA ALA A 2 -18.94 -0.79 3.93
C ALA A 2 -18.86 -0.97 2.42
N GLN A 3 -19.40 -0.03 1.64
CA GLN A 3 -19.23 -0.01 0.18
C GLN A 3 -17.87 0.59 -0.14
N ALA A 4 -17.03 -0.12 -0.90
CA ALA A 4 -15.79 0.42 -1.42
C ALA A 4 -16.13 1.44 -2.53
N ILE A 5 -15.70 2.69 -2.38
CA ILE A 5 -15.80 3.69 -3.44
C ILE A 5 -14.64 3.43 -4.41
N ILE A 6 -14.92 2.75 -5.52
CA ILE A 6 -13.93 2.49 -6.57
C ILE A 6 -14.05 3.59 -7.63
N LYS A 7 -13.09 4.52 -7.66
CA LYS A 7 -12.92 5.47 -8.77
C LYS A 7 -11.93 4.88 -9.78
N LYS A 8 -12.38 4.62 -11.01
CA LYS A 8 -11.50 4.21 -12.11
C LYS A 8 -10.91 5.46 -12.77
N TYR A 9 -9.59 5.55 -12.76
CA TYR A 9 -8.87 6.58 -13.50
C TYR A 9 -8.23 5.91 -14.72
N SER A 10 -8.58 6.38 -15.92
CA SER A 10 -7.92 5.95 -17.15
C SER A 10 -6.56 6.62 -17.21
N VAL A 11 -5.48 5.83 -17.10
CA VAL A 11 -4.13 6.32 -17.36
C VAL A 11 -3.96 6.36 -18.89
N SER A 12 -4.23 7.51 -19.49
CA SER A 12 -4.21 7.70 -20.96
C SER A 12 -2.80 7.90 -21.54
N LYS A 13 -1.77 8.05 -20.70
CA LYS A 13 -0.40 8.36 -21.10
C LYS A 13 0.59 7.52 -20.31
N GLN A 14 1.60 6.96 -20.97
CA GLN A 14 2.74 6.35 -20.28
C GLN A 14 3.34 7.40 -19.34
N LEU A 15 3.39 7.06 -18.05
CA LEU A 15 4.03 7.92 -17.06
C LEU A 15 5.54 7.94 -17.33
N PRO A 16 6.22 9.08 -17.16
CA PRO A 16 7.66 9.19 -17.39
C PRO A 16 8.50 8.42 -16.35
N TYR A 17 7.84 7.84 -15.33
CA TYR A 17 8.45 7.04 -14.27
C TYR A 17 7.51 5.90 -13.87
N LYS A 18 8.07 4.88 -13.22
CA LYS A 18 7.30 3.79 -12.61
C LYS A 18 6.53 4.33 -11.39
N PRO A 19 5.18 4.29 -11.39
CA PRO A 19 4.42 4.84 -10.28
C PRO A 19 4.53 3.97 -9.01
N ASN A 20 4.38 4.62 -7.86
CA ASN A 20 4.27 3.98 -6.56
C ASN A 20 2.81 4.07 -6.06
N ALA A 21 2.22 2.95 -5.66
CA ALA A 21 0.91 2.89 -5.02
C ALA A 21 1.07 2.63 -3.52
N VAL A 22 0.51 3.49 -2.68
CA VAL A 22 0.58 3.33 -1.21
C VAL A 22 -0.75 2.79 -0.70
N LEU A 23 -0.72 1.70 0.05
CA LEU A 23 -1.91 1.16 0.71
C LEU A 23 -2.14 1.87 2.04
N MET A 24 -3.31 2.46 2.23
CA MET A 24 -3.68 3.14 3.48
C MET A 24 -5.01 2.65 4.04
N GLY A 25 -5.13 2.68 5.37
CA GLY A 25 -6.36 2.28 6.07
C GLY A 25 -6.10 1.64 7.44
N ARG A 26 -7.19 1.39 8.18
CA ARG A 26 -7.14 0.83 9.54
C ARG A 26 -6.40 -0.50 9.64
N THR A 27 -5.94 -0.81 10.84
CA THR A 27 -5.35 -2.09 11.21
C THR A 27 -6.37 -3.21 10.95
N GLY A 28 -5.92 -4.32 10.35
CA GLY A 28 -6.80 -5.43 9.99
C GLY A 28 -7.70 -5.21 8.76
N ALA A 29 -7.63 -4.06 8.07
CA ALA A 29 -8.43 -3.79 6.86
C ALA A 29 -8.04 -4.64 5.63
N GLY A 30 -7.03 -5.52 5.74
CA GLY A 30 -6.61 -6.42 4.66
C GLY A 30 -5.59 -5.84 3.68
N LYS A 31 -4.93 -4.72 4.00
CA LYS A 31 -3.90 -4.08 3.15
C LYS A 31 -2.81 -5.04 2.71
N THR A 32 -2.15 -5.72 3.65
CA THR A 32 -1.10 -6.71 3.40
C THR A 32 -1.60 -7.89 2.59
N THR A 33 -2.83 -8.36 2.87
CA THR A 33 -3.46 -9.44 2.10
C THR A 33 -3.69 -9.01 0.64
N LEU A 34 -4.06 -7.76 0.40
CA LEU A 34 -4.18 -7.21 -0.96
C LEU A 34 -2.81 -7.09 -1.64
N ALA A 35 -1.80 -6.55 -0.95
CA ALA A 35 -0.44 -6.45 -1.47
C ALA A 35 0.11 -7.82 -1.88
N ASN A 36 -0.01 -8.81 -1.00
CA ASN A 36 0.38 -10.20 -1.25
C ASN A 36 -0.26 -10.76 -2.52
N LYS A 37 -1.58 -10.60 -2.69
CA LYS A 37 -2.30 -11.08 -3.87
C LYS A 37 -1.85 -10.40 -5.16
N LEU A 38 -1.56 -9.09 -5.11
CA LEU A 38 -1.12 -8.33 -6.27
C LEU A 38 0.33 -8.65 -6.66
N CYS A 39 1.18 -8.94 -5.68
CA CYS A 39 2.61 -9.19 -5.90
C CYS A 39 2.94 -10.69 -6.04
N GLY A 40 2.01 -11.59 -5.72
CA GLY A 40 2.30 -13.03 -5.59
C GLY A 40 3.21 -13.35 -4.40
N THR A 41 3.19 -12.52 -3.36
CA THR A 41 4.02 -12.68 -2.14
C THR A 41 3.19 -13.20 -0.97
N SER A 42 3.87 -13.60 0.11
CA SER A 42 3.25 -14.19 1.31
C SER A 42 3.77 -13.54 2.60
N HIS A 43 3.79 -12.20 2.65
CA HIS A 43 4.13 -11.50 3.90
C HIS A 43 3.10 -11.80 4.99
N GLN A 44 3.53 -11.84 6.25
CA GLN A 44 2.62 -12.10 7.38
C GLN A 44 1.51 -11.05 7.42
N SER A 45 0.26 -11.50 7.40
CA SER A 45 -0.92 -10.68 7.63
C SER A 45 -1.75 -11.29 8.77
N GLY A 46 -2.01 -10.51 9.82
CA GLY A 46 -2.82 -11.00 10.93
C GLY A 46 -3.51 -9.89 11.73
N ALA A 47 -4.69 -10.21 12.26
CA ALA A 47 -5.49 -9.31 13.10
C ALA A 47 -5.12 -9.38 14.60
N ALA A 48 -4.14 -10.21 14.99
CA ALA A 48 -3.69 -10.32 16.36
C ALA A 48 -2.87 -9.09 16.77
N ARG A 49 -2.89 -8.75 18.07
CA ARG A 49 -2.22 -7.57 18.69
C ARG A 49 -0.72 -7.39 18.36
N GLY A 50 -0.07 -8.39 17.75
CA GLY A 50 1.34 -8.35 17.30
C GLY A 50 1.56 -8.66 15.81
N SER A 51 0.52 -8.96 15.02
CA SER A 51 0.64 -9.41 13.62
C SER A 51 0.35 -8.32 12.58
N VAL A 52 0.52 -7.06 12.99
CA VAL A 52 0.28 -5.88 12.17
C VAL A 52 1.56 -5.55 11.39
N THR A 53 1.44 -5.12 10.13
CA THR A 53 2.56 -4.54 9.37
C THR A 53 3.23 -3.44 10.20
N GLN A 54 4.44 -3.68 10.69
CA GLN A 54 5.25 -2.69 11.41
C GLN A 54 6.30 -2.06 10.50
N GLU A 55 6.67 -2.74 9.42
CA GLU A 55 7.69 -2.33 8.46
C GLU A 55 7.06 -1.95 7.13
N LEU A 56 7.74 -1.09 6.38
CA LEU A 56 7.30 -0.72 5.03
C LEU A 56 7.80 -1.78 4.05
N PHE A 57 6.87 -2.46 3.38
CA PHE A 57 7.23 -3.39 2.32
C PHE A 57 6.94 -2.75 0.97
N GLN A 58 7.97 -2.62 0.14
CA GLN A 58 7.83 -2.22 -1.25
C GLN A 58 8.02 -3.43 -2.14
N ASN A 59 7.01 -3.73 -2.97
CA ASN A 59 7.05 -4.84 -3.91
C ASN A 59 6.60 -4.39 -5.29
N ASP A 60 7.11 -5.05 -6.33
CA ASP A 60 6.68 -4.80 -7.70
C ASP A 60 5.38 -5.55 -8.02
N VAL A 61 4.44 -4.83 -8.64
CA VAL A 61 3.20 -5.40 -9.16
C VAL A 61 3.25 -5.39 -10.67
N ASN A 62 3.09 -6.58 -11.25
CA ASN A 62 2.93 -6.73 -12.69
C ASN A 62 1.44 -6.67 -13.06
N CYS A 63 0.99 -5.51 -13.56
CA CYS A 63 -0.40 -5.29 -13.97
C CYS A 63 -0.48 -5.07 -15.49
N GLY A 64 -0.13 -6.10 -16.26
CA GLY A 64 -0.10 -6.04 -17.72
C GLY A 64 0.84 -4.94 -18.23
N SER A 65 0.33 -4.02 -19.03
CA SER A 65 1.11 -2.90 -19.59
C SER A 65 1.40 -1.77 -18.60
N PHE A 66 0.91 -1.86 -17.35
CA PHE A 66 1.03 -0.80 -16.34
C PHE A 66 1.71 -1.33 -15.07
N PRO A 67 3.02 -1.64 -15.10
CA PRO A 67 3.75 -2.04 -13.91
C PRO A 67 3.85 -0.88 -12.92
N PHE A 68 3.78 -1.18 -11.63
CA PHE A 68 3.95 -0.21 -10.55
C PHE A 68 4.59 -0.88 -9.33
N ALA A 69 5.10 -0.10 -8.38
CA ALA A 69 5.50 -0.62 -7.08
C ALA A 69 4.40 -0.34 -6.06
N ILE A 70 4.11 -1.29 -5.19
CA ILE A 70 3.14 -1.13 -4.10
C ILE A 70 3.89 -1.05 -2.77
N ILE A 71 3.45 -0.13 -1.91
CA ILE A 71 4.00 0.08 -0.57
C ILE A 71 2.92 -0.29 0.44
N ASP A 72 3.12 -1.37 1.18
CA ASP A 72 2.30 -1.74 2.34
C ASP A 72 2.75 -0.98 3.58
N THR A 73 1.79 -0.53 4.39
CA THR A 73 2.06 0.33 5.55
C THR A 73 1.35 -0.19 6.80
N PRO A 74 1.78 0.26 7.99
CA PRO A 74 1.01 0.11 9.22
C PRO A 74 -0.41 0.66 9.10
N GLY A 75 -1.30 0.19 9.99
CA GLY A 75 -2.66 0.72 10.09
C GLY A 75 -2.69 2.15 10.62
N THR A 76 -3.64 2.96 10.13
CA THR A 76 -3.82 4.36 10.55
C THR A 76 -4.10 4.51 12.05
N ASP A 77 -4.74 3.51 12.65
CA ASP A 77 -5.10 3.42 14.08
C ASP A 77 -4.15 2.54 14.87
N SER A 78 -3.01 2.15 14.29
CA SER A 78 -2.01 1.36 14.98
C SER A 78 -1.40 2.17 16.13
N ALA A 79 -1.38 1.58 17.33
CA ALA A 79 -0.77 2.19 18.52
C ALA A 79 0.76 2.39 18.39
N LYS A 80 1.39 1.72 17.42
CA LYS A 80 2.80 1.85 17.06
C LYS A 80 2.93 2.18 15.58
N GLU A 81 3.94 2.95 15.19
CA GLU A 81 4.31 3.15 13.78
C GLU A 81 3.26 3.84 12.88
N SER A 82 2.19 4.41 13.44
CA SER A 82 1.19 5.20 12.68
C SER A 82 1.81 6.41 11.96
N TYR A 83 2.92 6.94 12.47
CA TYR A 83 3.67 8.03 11.85
C TYR A 83 4.31 7.65 10.50
N LYS A 84 4.54 6.36 10.21
CA LYS A 84 5.09 5.92 8.91
C LYS A 84 4.18 6.27 7.74
N HIS A 85 2.86 6.36 7.98
CA HIS A 85 1.91 6.90 6.98
C HIS A 85 2.21 8.35 6.62
N ALA A 86 2.41 9.21 7.63
CA ALA A 86 2.70 10.62 7.43
C ALA A 86 4.10 10.83 6.80
N PHE A 87 5.06 9.98 7.18
CA PHE A 87 6.41 10.04 6.61
C PHE A 87 6.42 9.72 5.12
N LEU A 88 5.71 8.67 4.69
CA LEU A 88 5.65 8.29 3.27
C LEU A 88 5.09 9.39 2.38
N LEU A 89 4.03 10.08 2.81
CA LEU A 89 3.47 11.22 2.08
C LEU A 89 4.48 12.35 1.95
N ARG A 90 5.26 12.62 3.00
CA ARG A 90 6.27 13.67 2.98
C ARG A 90 7.47 13.32 2.09
N THR A 91 7.87 12.06 2.07
CA THR A 91 9.03 11.60 1.28
C THR A 91 8.73 11.62 -0.22
N VAL A 92 7.51 11.24 -0.64
CA VAL A 92 7.13 11.34 -2.06
C VAL A 92 7.08 12.79 -2.57
N ASP A 93 6.75 13.75 -1.70
CA ASP A 93 6.79 15.18 -2.05
C ASP A 93 8.21 15.76 -2.09
N SER A 94 9.16 15.11 -1.43
CA SER A 94 10.55 15.57 -1.29
C SER A 94 11.49 15.01 -2.38
N ILE A 95 11.05 14.01 -3.14
CA ILE A 95 11.74 13.54 -4.34
C ILE A 95 11.26 14.42 -5.50
N LYS A 96 11.89 15.58 -5.65
CA LYS A 96 11.84 16.42 -6.85
C LYS A 96 13.16 16.36 -7.59
#